data_AF-A0A7X8IWW9-F1
#
_entry.id   AF-A0A7X8IWW9-F1
#
_cell.length_a   1.000
_cell.length_b   1.000
_cell.length_c   1.000
_cell.angle_alpha   90.00
_cell.angle_beta   90.00
_cell.angle_gamma   90.00
#
_symmetry.space_group_name_H-M   'P 1'
#
loop_
_entity.id
_entity.type
_entity.pdbx_description
1 polymer ?
#
loop_
_entity_poly.entity_id
_entity_poly.type
_entity_poly.pdbx_seq_one_letter_code
_entity_poly.pdbx_strand_id
1 'polypeptide(L)'
;MKRKGYSLIEVIVALSLLSILVLAMLPVLGSTSRQLAELEELRLQNQFLRNLITCVNKKAPIQTDTGSLRPVEDLEDGDIRMIRYRDTVYEIHATTDHNGLYWYEIRREGMQDAIRLLRTE
;
A
#
# COMPACT_ATOMS: atom_id res chain seq x y z
N MET A 1 -7.45 54.83 28.84
CA MET A 1 -7.52 53.70 27.87
C MET A 1 -8.89 53.74 27.20
N LYS A 2 -8.97 54.08 25.90
CA LYS A 2 -10.25 54.13 25.16
C LYS A 2 -10.66 52.70 24.79
N ARG A 3 -11.76 52.19 25.38
CA ARG A 3 -12.36 50.93 24.95
C ARG A 3 -13.09 51.18 23.63
N LYS A 4 -12.53 50.69 22.51
CA LYS A 4 -13.24 50.63 21.24
C LYS A 4 -14.15 49.41 21.29
N GLY A 5 -15.47 49.63 21.30
CA GLY A 5 -16.45 48.56 21.12
C GLY A 5 -16.57 48.21 19.64
N TYR A 6 -16.82 46.94 19.35
CA TYR A 6 -17.12 46.48 17.99
C TYR A 6 -18.55 46.83 17.62
N SER A 7 -18.75 47.27 16.37
CA SER A 7 -20.09 47.46 15.84
C SER A 7 -20.78 46.12 15.64
N LEU A 8 -22.09 46.05 15.89
CA LEU A 8 -22.90 44.86 15.62
C LEU A 8 -22.72 44.39 14.15
N ILE A 9 -22.57 45.34 13.23
CA ILE A 9 -22.33 45.08 11.81
C ILE A 9 -20.98 44.38 11.59
N GLU A 10 -19.92 44.78 12.29
CA GLU A 10 -18.61 44.14 12.17
C GLU A 10 -18.68 42.67 12.62
N VAL A 11 -19.44 42.38 13.67
CA VAL A 11 -19.62 41.01 14.16
C VAL A 11 -20.37 40.16 13.13
N ILE A 12 -21.44 40.69 12.53
CA ILE A 12 -22.22 39.99 11.51
C ILE A 12 -21.37 39.71 10.27
N VAL A 13 -20.60 40.69 9.80
CA VAL A 13 -19.68 40.52 8.67
C VAL A 13 -18.61 39.48 8.98
N ALA A 14 -18.00 39.54 10.17
CA ALA A 14 -16.98 38.57 10.59
C ALA A 14 -17.52 37.14 10.64
N LEU A 15 -18.72 36.93 11.19
CA LEU A 15 -19.37 35.62 11.23
C LEU A 15 -19.73 35.11 9.84
N SER A 16 -20.14 36.01 8.93
CA SER A 16 -20.48 35.66 7.55
C SER A 16 -19.24 35.24 6.76
N LEU A 17 -18.11 35.90 6.97
CA LEU A 17 -16.83 35.51 6.36
C LEU A 17 -16.33 34.19 6.94
N LEU A 18 -16.48 33.97 8.25
CA LEU A 18 -16.10 32.73 8.92
C LEU A 18 -16.87 31.53 8.35
N SER A 19 -18.19 31.67 8.13
CA SER A 19 -19.01 30.57 7.62
C SER A 19 -18.64 30.18 6.18
N ILE A 20 -18.36 31.16 5.31
CA ILE A 20 -17.87 30.92 3.95
C ILE A 20 -16.51 30.22 3.98
N LEU A 21 -15.61 30.64 4.87
CA LEU A 21 -14.28 30.05 5.02
C LEU A 21 -14.37 28.57 5.42
N VAL A 22 -15.20 28.26 6.41
CA VAL A 22 -15.41 26.86 6.86
C VAL A 22 -15.96 26.01 5.73
N LEU A 23 -16.95 26.52 4.98
CA LEU A 23 -17.55 25.80 3.86
C LEU A 23 -16.52 25.48 2.75
N ALA A 24 -15.60 26.41 2.49
CA ALA A 24 -14.53 26.22 1.52
C ALA A 24 -13.46 25.22 1.97
N MET A 25 -13.25 25.03 3.28
CA MET A 25 -12.26 24.08 3.82
C MET A 25 -12.76 22.63 3.90
N LEU A 26 -14.06 22.39 3.97
CA LEU A 26 -14.65 21.04 4.00
C LEU A 26 -14.17 20.11 2.86
N PRO A 27 -14.17 20.52 1.57
CA PRO A 27 -13.71 19.64 0.49
C PRO A 27 -12.20 19.34 0.56
N VAL A 28 -11.39 20.25 1.11
CA VAL A 28 -9.94 20.07 1.27
C VAL A 28 -9.63 19.01 2.34
N LEU A 29 -10.39 18.99 3.43
CA LEU A 29 -10.29 17.98 4.48
C LEU A 29 -10.76 16.60 3.99
N GLY A 30 -11.79 16.56 3.16
CA GLY A 30 -12.30 15.30 2.59
C GLY A 30 -11.33 14.65 1.59
N SER A 31 -10.65 15.43 0.76
CA SER A 31 -9.69 14.91 -0.22
C SER A 31 -8.38 14.45 0.43
N THR A 32 -7.88 15.19 1.42
CA THR A 32 -6.65 14.81 2.16
C THR A 32 -6.84 13.54 2.97
N SER A 33 -8.00 13.32 3.59
CA SER A 33 -8.27 12.08 4.31
C SER A 33 -8.26 10.84 3.40
N ARG A 34 -8.81 10.94 2.18
CA ARG A 34 -8.78 9.85 1.20
C ARG A 34 -7.37 9.57 0.68
N GLN A 35 -6.62 10.63 0.36
CA GLN A 35 -5.23 10.51 -0.10
C GLN A 35 -4.32 9.91 0.98
N LEU A 36 -4.54 10.25 2.26
CA LEU A 36 -3.80 9.67 3.38
C LEU A 36 -4.11 8.17 3.54
N ALA A 37 -5.37 7.76 3.40
CA ALA A 37 -5.76 6.35 3.46
C ALA A 37 -5.14 5.55 2.30
N GLU A 38 -5.16 6.08 1.08
CA GLU A 38 -4.51 5.46 -0.08
C GLU A 38 -2.99 5.35 0.11
N LEU A 39 -2.33 6.40 0.61
CA LEU A 39 -0.90 6.38 0.91
C LEU A 39 -0.54 5.38 2.00
N GLU A 40 -1.37 5.25 3.03
CA GLU A 40 -1.17 4.29 4.11
C GLU A 40 -1.32 2.85 3.59
N GLU A 41 -2.30 2.60 2.72
CA GLU A 41 -2.49 1.31 2.07
C GLU A 41 -1.28 0.94 1.19
N LEU A 42 -0.79 1.89 0.37
CA LEU A 42 0.41 1.70 -0.45
C LEU A 42 1.65 1.45 0.40
N ARG A 43 1.77 2.11 1.56
CA ARG A 43 2.86 1.87 2.52
C ARG A 43 2.82 0.46 3.08
N LEU A 44 1.65 0.00 3.49
CA LEU A 44 1.45 -1.35 4.03
C LEU A 44 1.72 -2.43 2.97
N GLN A 45 1.29 -2.19 1.73
CA GLN A 45 1.61 -3.07 0.59
C GLN A 45 3.12 -3.12 0.33
N ASN A 46 3.82 -1.97 0.34
CA ASN A 46 5.28 -1.93 0.20
C ASN A 46 5.99 -2.67 1.34
N GLN A 47 5.51 -2.53 2.57
CA GLN A 47 6.08 -3.24 3.71
C GLN A 47 5.87 -4.75 3.60
N PHE A 48 4.69 -5.19 3.16
CA PHE A 48 4.43 -6.60 2.89
C PHE A 48 5.36 -7.14 1.81
N LEU A 49 5.49 -6.45 0.68
CA LEU A 49 6.40 -6.84 -0.40
C LEU A 49 7.85 -6.93 0.09
N ARG A 50 8.32 -5.97 0.90
CA ARG A 50 9.65 -6.03 1.51
C ARG A 50 9.81 -7.24 2.44
N ASN A 51 8.80 -7.55 3.24
CA ASN A 51 8.81 -8.72 4.10
C ASN A 51 8.81 -10.01 3.27
N LEU A 52 8.03 -10.07 2.19
CA LEU A 52 7.99 -11.21 1.27
C LEU A 52 9.34 -11.41 0.58
N ILE A 53 9.95 -10.36 0.04
CA ILE A 53 11.32 -10.37 -0.50
C ILE A 53 12.31 -10.88 0.55
N THR A 54 12.19 -10.40 1.79
CA THR A 54 13.06 -10.82 2.90
C THR A 54 12.86 -12.30 3.23
N CYS A 55 11.62 -12.79 3.22
CA CYS A 55 11.31 -14.19 3.46
C CYS A 55 11.82 -15.09 2.33
N VAL A 56 11.64 -14.69 1.07
CA VAL A 56 12.18 -15.37 -0.11
C VAL A 56 13.72 -15.47 0.01
N ASN A 57 14.39 -14.36 0.31
CA ASN A 57 15.85 -14.31 0.42
C ASN A 57 16.38 -15.10 1.64
N LYS A 58 15.67 -15.05 2.78
CA LYS A 58 16.05 -15.77 4.01
C LYS A 58 15.54 -17.21 4.09
N LYS A 59 14.92 -17.74 3.03
CA LYS A 59 14.30 -19.08 3.01
C LYS A 59 13.26 -19.26 4.12
N ALA A 60 12.66 -18.18 4.58
CA ALA A 60 11.70 -18.23 5.67
C ALA A 60 10.35 -18.75 5.14
N PRO A 61 9.63 -19.56 5.94
CA PRO A 61 8.33 -20.08 5.53
C PRO A 61 7.31 -18.95 5.40
N ILE A 62 6.56 -18.94 4.29
CA ILE A 62 5.48 -18.00 4.05
C ILE A 62 4.14 -18.72 4.23
N GLN A 63 3.20 -18.06 4.90
CA GLN A 63 1.86 -18.58 5.09
C GLN A 63 1.11 -18.48 3.77
N THR A 64 0.71 -19.63 3.24
CA THR A 64 -0.06 -19.72 1.98
C THR A 64 -1.56 -19.67 2.26
N ASP A 65 -2.35 -19.50 1.21
CA ASP A 65 -3.83 -19.44 1.24
C ASP A 65 -4.45 -20.70 1.85
N THR A 66 -3.71 -21.81 1.83
CA THR A 66 -4.08 -23.08 2.46
C THR A 66 -3.84 -23.11 3.98
N GLY A 67 -3.36 -22.01 4.58
CA GLY A 67 -2.93 -21.93 5.97
C GLY A 67 -1.59 -22.62 6.26
N SER A 68 -1.01 -23.32 5.28
CA SER A 68 0.25 -24.02 5.42
C SER A 68 1.44 -23.05 5.31
N LEU A 69 2.33 -23.10 6.30
CA LEU A 69 3.64 -22.46 6.27
C LEU A 69 4.56 -23.34 5.42
N ARG A 70 4.86 -22.91 4.20
CA ARG A 70 5.84 -23.60 3.35
C ARG A 70 6.98 -22.65 2.97
N PRO A 71 8.23 -23.12 2.95
CA PRO A 71 9.31 -22.36 2.36
C PRO A 71 8.97 -22.01 0.90
N VAL A 72 9.48 -20.87 0.45
CA VAL A 72 9.42 -20.47 -0.96
C VAL A 72 10.29 -21.40 -1.81
N GLU A 73 11.29 -22.06 -1.23
CA GLU A 73 12.22 -22.93 -1.95
C GLU A 73 11.60 -24.21 -2.54
N ASP A 74 10.39 -24.59 -2.10
CA ASP A 74 9.64 -25.73 -2.65
C ASP A 74 8.90 -25.40 -3.96
N LEU A 75 9.27 -24.28 -4.63
CA LEU A 75 8.73 -23.90 -5.93
C LEU A 75 9.67 -24.43 -7.02
N GLU A 76 9.17 -25.37 -7.82
CA GLU A 76 9.85 -25.87 -9.01
C GLU A 76 9.63 -24.95 -10.22
N ASP A 77 10.32 -25.24 -11.32
CA ASP A 77 10.31 -24.36 -12.48
C ASP A 77 8.94 -24.43 -13.17
N GLY A 78 8.31 -23.28 -13.37
CA GLY A 78 6.94 -23.21 -13.86
C GLY A 78 5.87 -23.32 -12.78
N ASP A 79 6.24 -23.46 -11.50
CA ASP A 79 5.26 -23.41 -10.41
C ASP A 79 4.72 -21.98 -10.22
N ILE A 80 3.41 -21.92 -9.99
CA ILE A 80 2.69 -20.71 -9.62
C ILE A 80 2.13 -20.90 -8.22
N ARG A 81 2.46 -19.98 -7.30
CA ARG A 81 1.92 -19.98 -5.94
C ARG A 81 1.20 -18.68 -5.66
N MET A 82 -0.04 -18.80 -5.21
CA MET A 82 -0.82 -17.67 -4.74
C MET A 82 -0.60 -17.46 -3.24
N ILE A 83 -0.38 -16.20 -2.86
CA ILE A 83 -0.24 -15.74 -1.49
C ILE A 83 -1.20 -14.57 -1.29
N ARG A 84 -2.18 -14.79 -0.43
CA ARG A 84 -3.16 -13.80 -0.02
C ARG A 84 -2.64 -13.07 1.21
N TYR A 85 -2.57 -11.75 1.10
CA TYR A 85 -2.33 -10.87 2.22
C TYR A 85 -3.47 -9.87 2.35
N ARG A 86 -4.22 -10.00 3.44
CA ARG A 86 -5.50 -9.31 3.65
C ARG A 86 -6.44 -9.58 2.45
N ASP A 87 -6.85 -8.55 1.73
CA ASP A 87 -7.77 -8.63 0.59
C ASP A 87 -7.03 -8.59 -0.76
N THR A 88 -5.70 -8.73 -0.77
CA THR A 88 -4.89 -8.72 -1.99
C THR A 88 -4.25 -10.09 -2.21
N VAL A 89 -4.38 -10.62 -3.42
CA VAL A 89 -3.72 -11.85 -3.84
C VAL A 89 -2.46 -11.50 -4.64
N TYR A 90 -1.37 -12.17 -4.31
CA TYR A 90 -0.11 -12.11 -5.02
C TYR A 90 0.18 -13.47 -5.65
N GLU A 91 0.55 -13.47 -6.92
CA GLU A 91 1.01 -14.64 -7.63
C GLU A 91 2.54 -14.63 -7.68
N ILE A 92 3.16 -15.71 -7.25
CA ILE A 92 4.60 -15.93 -7.37
C ILE A 92 4.82 -16.98 -8.44
N HIS A 93 5.47 -16.60 -9.52
CA HIS A 93 5.85 -17.47 -10.62
C HIS A 93 7.33 -17.76 -10.48
N ALA A 94 7.69 -19.04 -10.29
CA ALA A 94 9.08 -19.47 -10.33
C ALA A 94 9.46 -19.77 -11.79
N THR A 95 10.54 -19.17 -12.27
CA THR A 95 11.01 -19.37 -13.64
C THR A 95 12.52 -19.42 -13.67
N THR A 96 13.05 -20.32 -14.48
CA THR A 96 14.47 -20.49 -14.74
C THR A 96 14.81 -19.92 -16.11
N ASP A 97 15.85 -19.10 -16.18
CA ASP A 97 16.39 -18.61 -17.45
C ASP A 97 17.03 -19.73 -18.27
N HIS A 98 17.26 -19.43 -19.54
CA HIS A 98 18.19 -20.13 -20.43
C HIS A 98 19.62 -20.25 -19.84
N ASN A 99 20.00 -19.34 -18.94
CA ASN A 99 21.27 -19.34 -18.22
C ASN A 99 21.27 -20.21 -16.94
N GLY A 100 20.16 -20.89 -16.63
CA GLY A 100 20.01 -21.66 -15.38
C GLY A 100 19.79 -20.79 -14.13
N LEU A 101 19.60 -19.47 -14.31
CA LEU A 101 19.32 -18.56 -13.20
C LEU A 101 17.85 -18.67 -12.79
N TYR A 102 17.62 -18.97 -11.52
CA TYR A 102 16.28 -19.01 -10.95
C TYR A 102 15.84 -17.60 -10.56
N TRP A 103 14.60 -17.24 -10.91
CA TRP A 103 13.97 -16.03 -10.39
C TRP A 103 12.49 -16.25 -10.07
N TYR A 104 12.00 -15.40 -9.17
CA TYR A 104 10.60 -15.32 -8.80
C TYR A 104 10.01 -14.04 -9.39
N GLU A 105 8.95 -14.18 -10.17
CA GLU A 105 8.14 -13.07 -10.62
C GLU A 105 6.91 -12.96 -9.72
N ILE A 106 6.83 -11.91 -8.93
CA ILE A 106 5.71 -11.65 -8.02
C ILE A 106 4.79 -10.62 -8.69
N ARG A 107 3.58 -11.03 -8.99
CA ARG A 107 2.52 -10.19 -9.56
C ARG A 107 1.41 -10.01 -8.54
N ARG A 108 0.78 -8.84 -8.56
CA ARG A 108 -0.47 -8.63 -7.82
C ARG A 108 -1.64 -8.93 -8.76
N GLU A 109 -2.66 -9.61 -8.25
CA GLU A 109 -3.89 -9.87 -8.99
C GLU A 109 -4.47 -8.55 -9.53
N GLY A 110 -4.68 -8.46 -10.84
CA GLY A 110 -5.19 -7.27 -11.51
C GLY A 110 -4.15 -6.18 -11.86
N MET A 111 -2.86 -6.34 -11.52
CA MET A 111 -1.79 -5.44 -11.95
C MET A 111 -0.91 -6.09 -13.02
N GLN A 112 -0.50 -5.29 -14.02
CA GLN A 112 0.47 -5.73 -15.04
C GLN A 112 1.92 -5.66 -14.55
N ASP A 113 2.18 -4.86 -13.51
CA ASP A 113 3.53 -4.69 -12.96
C ASP A 113 3.93 -5.92 -12.13
N ALA A 114 5.14 -6.40 -12.38
CA ALA A 114 5.70 -7.56 -11.72
C ALA A 114 7.06 -7.24 -11.08
N ILE A 115 7.28 -7.74 -9.88
CA ILE A 115 8.57 -7.63 -9.20
C ILE A 115 9.35 -8.91 -9.47
N ARG A 116 10.51 -8.77 -10.11
CA ARG A 116 11.42 -9.90 -10.36
C ARG A 116 12.48 -9.97 -9.27
N LEU A 117 12.59 -11.13 -8.64
CA LEU A 117 13.60 -11.42 -7.62
C LEU A 117 14.50 -12.54 -8.11
N LEU A 118 15.79 -12.25 -8.26
CA LEU A 118 16.78 -13.27 -8.57
C LEU A 118 17.03 -14.14 -7.32
N ARG A 119 17.03 -15.46 -7.49
CA ARG A 119 17.48 -16.40 -6.45
C ARG A 119 19.01 -16.36 -6.44
N THR A 120 19.58 -15.72 -5.44
CA THR A 120 21.02 -15.81 -5.15
C THR A 120 21.24 -16.99 -4.21
N GLU A 121 22.11 -17.94 -4.61
CA GLU A 121 22.52 -19.08 -3.78
C GLU A 121 23.26 -18.69 -2.50
#